data_AF-A0A4Y7M1A1-F1
#
_entry.id   AF-A0A4Y7M1A1-F1
#
_cell.length_a   1.000
_cell.length_b   1.000
_cell.length_c   1.000
_cell.angle_alpha   90.00
_cell.angle_beta   90.00
_cell.angle_gamma   90.00
#
_symmetry.space_group_name_H-M   'P 1'
#
loop_
_entity.id
_entity.type
_entity.pdbx_description
1 polymer ?
#
loop_
_entity_poly.entity_id
_entity_poly.type
_entity_poly.pdbx_seq_one_letter_code
_entity_poly.pdbx_strand_id
1 'polypeptide(L)'
;MAAKIINKTVTEFSLRITRCFFVPSKTIHTNVAIFQERLETSVTNVEEQLSVAVRPPLPIISSRKLAFPPKFKAPRQVWVSNMDTVEEEKLGLIDLHPEVFAERPRVDIIHENVRWQQLYRHVSYANTKMRYEVRGGGKKPRQQKGSGRSRHGSIRSPIWRGGGIVHGPRSPTPYFYMLGFNTRLNGLRSTLSAKLAQDDLHIVDSLDIPTDDPSYLEKLVEERGWGPAVLFVDVNDIMPLNITMASDSYGHYNLMPVYGLNVYSMLKHHTLVLTLAAVERLEERLLFHLNRNDAASACQKYKLDSY
;
A
#
# COMPACT_ATOMS: atom_id res chain seq x y z
N MET A 1 2.03 -53.40 -26.70
CA MET A 1 1.60 -54.33 -25.62
C MET A 1 1.28 -53.67 -24.28
N ALA A 2 1.28 -52.32 -24.15
CA ALA A 2 0.90 -51.64 -22.90
C ALA A 2 -0.50 -50.98 -22.93
N ALA A 3 -1.15 -50.86 -24.10
CA ALA A 3 -2.47 -50.23 -24.22
C ALA A 3 -3.66 -51.21 -24.08
N LYS A 4 -3.40 -52.51 -23.85
CA LYS A 4 -4.43 -53.57 -23.79
C LYS A 4 -4.76 -54.02 -22.36
N ILE A 5 -4.05 -53.50 -21.36
CA ILE A 5 -4.19 -53.87 -19.94
C ILE A 5 -5.02 -52.83 -19.16
N ILE A 6 -5.11 -51.58 -19.63
CA ILE A 6 -5.85 -50.51 -18.93
C ILE A 6 -7.36 -50.53 -19.23
N ASN A 7 -7.77 -51.00 -20.42
CA ASN A 7 -9.19 -51.05 -20.78
C ASN A 7 -9.96 -52.26 -20.19
N LYS A 8 -9.29 -53.16 -19.46
CA LYS A 8 -9.94 -54.32 -18.81
C LYS A 8 -10.28 -54.08 -17.34
N THR A 9 -9.63 -53.12 -16.68
CA THR A 9 -9.85 -52.80 -15.25
C THR A 9 -10.93 -51.74 -15.04
N VAL A 10 -11.27 -50.94 -16.05
CA VAL A 10 -12.33 -49.91 -15.97
C VAL A 10 -13.72 -50.49 -16.27
N THR A 11 -13.80 -51.58 -17.06
CA THR A 11 -15.08 -52.20 -17.46
C THR A 11 -15.68 -53.16 -16.42
N GLU A 12 -14.88 -53.69 -15.49
CA GLU A 12 -15.38 -54.62 -14.45
C GLU A 12 -15.81 -53.93 -13.16
N PHE A 13 -15.45 -52.66 -12.94
CA PHE A 13 -15.93 -51.90 -11.77
C PHE A 13 -17.29 -51.20 -12.02
N SER A 14 -17.66 -51.02 -13.29
CA SER A 14 -18.93 -50.38 -13.69
C SER A 14 -20.14 -51.32 -13.72
N LEU A 15 -19.96 -52.64 -13.53
CA LEU A 15 -21.03 -53.64 -13.70
C LEU A 15 -21.46 -54.34 -12.40
N ARG A 16 -21.06 -53.83 -11.24
CA ARG A 16 -21.43 -54.42 -9.93
C ARG A 16 -22.33 -53.57 -9.03
N ILE A 17 -22.85 -52.43 -9.51
CA ILE A 17 -23.82 -51.61 -8.77
C ILE A 17 -25.05 -51.28 -9.65
N THR A 18 -25.45 -52.23 -10.50
CA THR A 18 -26.73 -52.13 -11.25
C THR A 18 -27.52 -53.42 -11.11
N ARG A 19 -27.77 -53.83 -9.87
CA ARG A 19 -28.84 -54.77 -9.49
C ARG A 19 -29.25 -54.49 -8.06
N CYS A 20 -29.95 -53.38 -7.85
CA CYS A 20 -30.81 -53.19 -6.69
C CYS A 20 -31.77 -52.04 -7.00
N PHE A 21 -33.07 -52.35 -6.98
CA PHE A 21 -34.21 -51.43 -6.96
C PHE A 21 -34.57 -50.68 -8.26
N PHE A 22 -35.32 -51.40 -9.09
CA PHE A 22 -36.35 -50.83 -9.95
C PHE A 22 -37.57 -50.48 -9.08
N VAL A 23 -37.90 -49.19 -8.97
CA VAL A 23 -39.10 -48.66 -8.29
C VAL A 23 -39.80 -47.68 -9.26
N PRO A 24 -41.13 -47.70 -9.39
CA PRO A 24 -41.85 -47.05 -10.48
C PRO A 24 -41.85 -45.51 -10.44
N SER A 25 -41.87 -44.91 -11.64
CA SER A 25 -41.67 -43.50 -11.96
C SER A 25 -42.89 -42.58 -11.71
N LYS A 26 -43.46 -42.56 -10.51
CA LYS A 26 -44.56 -41.61 -10.18
C LYS A 26 -44.33 -40.71 -8.96
N THR A 27 -43.17 -40.79 -8.31
CA THR A 27 -42.82 -40.00 -7.12
C THR A 27 -41.66 -39.00 -7.34
N ILE A 28 -41.27 -38.78 -8.59
CA ILE A 28 -40.12 -37.91 -8.93
C ILE A 28 -40.57 -36.48 -9.26
N HIS A 29 -41.81 -36.27 -9.71
CA HIS A 29 -42.30 -34.93 -10.04
C HIS A 29 -42.70 -34.07 -8.83
N THR A 30 -43.06 -34.68 -7.69
CA THR A 30 -43.44 -33.92 -6.48
C THR A 30 -42.23 -33.46 -5.67
N ASN A 31 -41.13 -34.21 -5.68
CA ASN A 31 -39.92 -33.84 -4.94
C ASN A 31 -39.05 -32.79 -5.65
N VAL A 32 -39.14 -32.67 -6.98
CA VAL A 32 -38.44 -31.61 -7.73
C VAL A 32 -39.12 -30.25 -7.50
N ALA A 33 -40.45 -30.21 -7.42
CA ALA A 33 -41.20 -29.00 -7.10
C ALA A 33 -40.93 -28.51 -5.66
N ILE A 34 -40.89 -29.41 -4.67
CA ILE A 34 -40.56 -29.08 -3.27
C ILE A 34 -39.10 -28.64 -3.13
N PHE A 35 -38.18 -29.14 -3.96
CA PHE A 35 -36.78 -28.72 -3.95
C PHE A 35 -36.56 -27.37 -4.66
N GLN A 36 -37.36 -27.06 -5.69
CA GLN A 36 -37.38 -25.75 -6.35
C GLN A 36 -38.03 -24.67 -5.47
N GLU A 37 -39.15 -24.95 -4.78
CA GLU A 37 -39.73 -24.02 -3.80
C GLU A 37 -38.77 -23.76 -2.63
N ARG A 38 -37.94 -24.73 -2.23
CA ARG A 38 -36.94 -24.57 -1.17
C ARG A 38 -35.72 -23.75 -1.61
N LEU A 39 -35.38 -23.79 -2.90
CA LEU A 39 -34.36 -22.92 -3.48
C LEU A 39 -34.91 -21.50 -3.67
N GLU A 40 -36.16 -21.34 -4.10
CA GLU A 40 -36.82 -20.03 -4.26
C GLU A 40 -37.09 -19.34 -2.90
N THR A 41 -37.46 -20.10 -1.86
CA THR A 41 -37.57 -19.58 -0.48
C THR A 41 -36.23 -19.29 0.19
N SER A 42 -35.13 -19.90 -0.29
CA SER A 42 -33.77 -19.54 0.16
C SER A 42 -33.20 -18.31 -0.58
N VAL A 43 -33.59 -18.08 -1.84
CA VAL A 43 -33.17 -16.91 -2.62
C VAL A 43 -33.94 -15.66 -2.18
N THR A 44 -35.24 -15.79 -1.89
CA THR A 44 -36.07 -14.67 -1.39
C THR A 44 -35.71 -14.21 0.03
N ASN A 45 -35.17 -15.09 0.89
CA ASN A 45 -34.66 -14.69 2.21
C ASN A 45 -33.24 -14.10 2.17
N VAL A 46 -32.53 -14.19 1.04
CA VAL A 46 -31.20 -13.58 0.85
C VAL A 46 -31.33 -12.18 0.24
N GLU A 47 -32.40 -11.90 -0.52
CA GLU A 47 -32.63 -10.58 -1.13
C GLU A 47 -33.28 -9.56 -0.16
N GLU A 48 -33.95 -9.99 0.91
CA GLU A 48 -34.42 -9.09 1.99
C GLU A 48 -33.39 -8.86 3.10
N GLN A 49 -32.16 -9.35 2.93
CA GLN A 49 -30.99 -8.93 3.72
C GLN A 49 -29.93 -8.29 2.82
N LEU A 50 -30.33 -7.35 1.97
CA LEU A 50 -29.49 -6.16 1.79
C LEU A 50 -29.49 -5.46 3.15
N SER A 51 -28.59 -5.89 4.03
CA SER A 51 -28.32 -5.25 5.29
C SER A 51 -27.99 -3.79 4.99
N VAL A 52 -28.99 -2.91 5.14
CA VAL A 52 -28.73 -1.52 5.50
C VAL A 52 -27.73 -1.62 6.64
N ALA A 53 -26.50 -1.17 6.41
CA ALA A 53 -25.47 -1.14 7.44
C ALA A 53 -26.14 -0.56 8.69
N VAL A 54 -26.28 -1.39 9.74
CA VAL A 54 -26.99 -0.99 10.96
C VAL A 54 -26.13 0.09 11.58
N ARG A 55 -26.43 1.35 11.25
CA ARG A 55 -25.67 2.49 11.70
C ARG A 55 -25.66 2.46 13.24
N PRO A 56 -24.49 2.49 13.89
CA PRO A 56 -24.46 2.62 15.34
C PRO A 56 -25.25 3.88 15.75
N PRO A 57 -25.92 3.87 16.91
CA PRO A 57 -26.74 5.00 17.32
C PRO A 57 -25.87 6.28 17.40
N LEU A 58 -26.32 7.33 16.71
CA LEU A 58 -25.69 8.65 16.74
C LEU A 58 -25.81 9.26 18.14
N PRO A 59 -24.81 10.04 18.62
CA PRO A 59 -23.47 10.25 18.07
C PRO A 59 -22.44 9.21 18.57
N ILE A 60 -21.47 8.84 17.72
CA ILE A 60 -20.27 8.09 18.13
C ILE A 60 -19.35 9.06 18.91
N ILE A 61 -19.69 9.35 20.18
CA ILE A 61 -18.78 10.09 21.07
C ILE A 61 -17.81 9.06 21.65
N SER A 62 -16.67 8.90 20.97
CA SER A 62 -15.60 8.03 21.45
C SER A 62 -14.72 8.79 22.45
N SER A 63 -15.19 8.94 23.70
CA SER A 63 -14.29 9.34 24.80
C SER A 63 -13.34 8.18 25.09
N ARG A 64 -12.31 8.05 24.27
CA ARG A 64 -11.39 6.90 24.30
C ARG A 64 -10.32 7.10 25.36
N LYS A 65 -9.95 5.99 26.01
CA LYS A 65 -8.85 5.98 26.97
C LYS A 65 -7.53 5.97 26.20
N LEU A 66 -6.91 7.14 26.07
CA LEU A 66 -5.60 7.29 25.44
C LEU A 66 -4.51 6.57 26.26
N ALA A 67 -3.61 5.88 25.57
CA ALA A 67 -2.43 5.28 26.18
C ALA A 67 -1.36 6.36 26.41
N PHE A 68 -0.88 6.49 27.65
CA PHE A 68 0.19 7.41 28.05
C PHE A 68 -0.03 8.90 27.64
N PRO A 69 -1.16 9.52 28.02
CA PRO A 69 -1.42 10.90 27.64
C PRO A 69 -0.40 11.84 28.28
N PRO A 70 0.21 12.76 27.51
CA PRO A 70 1.15 13.73 28.07
C PRO A 70 0.42 14.69 29.01
N LYS A 71 1.03 14.97 30.17
CA LYS A 71 0.44 15.80 31.23
C LYS A 71 0.06 17.23 30.79
N PHE A 72 0.78 17.80 29.83
CA PHE A 72 0.67 19.21 29.45
C PHE A 72 0.11 19.45 28.03
N LYS A 73 -0.25 18.41 27.27
CA LYS A 73 -0.84 18.56 25.94
C LYS A 73 -2.23 17.92 25.94
N ALA A 74 -3.25 18.73 25.63
CA ALA A 74 -4.60 18.23 25.43
C ALA A 74 -4.71 17.43 24.11
N PRO A 75 -5.56 16.40 24.05
CA PRO A 75 -5.84 15.68 22.81
C PRO A 75 -6.53 16.58 21.77
N ARG A 76 -6.42 16.21 20.49
CA ARG A 76 -7.05 16.93 19.37
C ARG A 76 -8.35 16.26 18.99
N GLN A 77 -9.44 17.01 18.89
CA GLN A 77 -10.72 16.47 18.48
C GLN A 77 -10.90 16.58 16.97
N VAL A 78 -11.40 15.51 16.35
CA VAL A 78 -11.68 15.45 14.91
C VAL A 78 -13.03 14.80 14.69
N TRP A 79 -13.75 15.26 13.67
CA TRP A 79 -15.04 14.71 13.27
C TRP A 79 -14.88 13.33 12.63
N VAL A 80 -15.81 12.43 12.95
CA VAL A 80 -15.98 11.17 12.26
C VAL A 80 -17.07 11.36 11.21
N SER A 81 -16.71 11.14 9.95
CA SER A 81 -17.60 11.24 8.79
C SER A 81 -18.03 9.86 8.30
N ASN A 82 -19.11 9.82 7.52
CA ASN A 82 -19.64 8.61 6.90
C ASN A 82 -19.07 8.39 5.49
N MET A 83 -19.23 7.20 4.90
CA MET A 83 -18.97 6.93 3.46
C MET A 83 -20.22 6.46 2.71
N ASP A 84 -21.28 6.13 3.44
CA ASP A 84 -22.54 5.60 2.89
C ASP A 84 -23.31 6.59 2.01
N THR A 85 -23.21 7.90 2.30
CA THR A 85 -23.92 8.95 1.56
C THR A 85 -22.94 9.96 0.98
N VAL A 86 -23.34 10.59 -0.13
CA VAL A 86 -22.57 11.64 -0.79
C VAL A 86 -22.43 12.86 0.15
N GLU A 87 -23.55 13.27 0.75
CA GLU A 87 -23.58 14.33 1.75
C GLU A 87 -22.79 13.93 3.01
N GLU A 88 -22.03 14.89 3.56
CA GLU A 88 -21.23 14.68 4.77
C GLU A 88 -22.12 14.66 6.02
N GLU A 89 -22.30 13.48 6.61
CA GLU A 89 -22.92 13.35 7.93
C GLU A 89 -21.84 13.24 9.01
N LYS A 90 -21.92 14.12 10.01
CA LYS A 90 -21.01 14.10 11.17
C LYS A 90 -21.52 13.09 12.20
N LEU A 91 -21.01 11.86 12.10
CA LEU A 91 -21.42 10.74 12.95
C LEU A 91 -20.99 10.93 14.41
N GLY A 92 -19.86 11.58 14.65
CA GLY A 92 -19.31 11.72 16.01
C GLY A 92 -18.02 12.52 16.10
N LEU A 93 -17.43 12.51 17.29
CA LEU A 93 -16.14 13.15 17.61
C LEU A 93 -15.19 12.12 18.22
N ILE A 94 -13.92 12.17 17.80
CA ILE A 94 -12.85 11.34 18.32
C ILE A 94 -11.67 12.18 18.84
N ASP A 95 -11.12 11.79 19.98
CA ASP A 95 -10.01 12.46 20.67
C ASP A 95 -8.63 11.94 20.24
N LEU A 96 -7.99 12.46 19.20
CA LEU A 96 -6.64 12.09 18.72
C LEU A 96 -5.50 12.29 19.74
N HIS A 97 -4.54 11.36 19.78
CA HIS A 97 -3.39 11.43 20.68
C HIS A 97 -2.46 12.59 20.30
N PRO A 98 -2.15 13.51 21.24
CA PRO A 98 -1.42 14.74 20.91
C PRO A 98 0.04 14.51 20.54
N GLU A 99 0.67 13.41 20.97
CA GLU A 99 2.04 13.12 20.50
C GLU A 99 2.08 12.66 19.04
N VAL A 100 1.01 12.08 18.51
CA VAL A 100 1.00 11.59 17.11
C VAL A 100 0.54 12.69 16.17
N PHE A 101 -0.56 13.35 16.52
CA PHE A 101 -1.28 14.29 15.65
C PHE A 101 -1.10 15.77 16.03
N ALA A 102 -0.49 16.10 17.17
CA ALA A 102 -0.20 17.47 17.60
C ALA A 102 1.29 17.69 17.89
N GLU A 103 2.16 16.99 17.17
CA GLU A 103 3.59 17.26 17.19
C GLU A 103 3.89 18.50 16.33
N ARG A 104 4.97 19.22 16.64
CA ARG A 104 5.35 20.39 15.84
C ARG A 104 5.71 19.92 14.42
N PRO A 105 5.05 20.43 13.36
CA PRO A 105 5.35 20.02 11.99
C PRO A 105 6.76 20.50 11.60
N ARG A 106 7.70 19.56 11.44
CA ARG A 106 9.09 19.83 11.05
C ARG A 106 9.32 19.47 9.59
N VAL A 107 9.32 20.49 8.72
CA VAL A 107 9.50 20.35 7.27
C VAL A 107 10.85 19.72 6.91
N ASP A 108 11.90 20.03 7.68
CA ASP A 108 13.25 19.50 7.54
C ASP A 108 13.30 17.97 7.65
N ILE A 109 12.61 17.38 8.65
CA ILE A 109 12.54 15.92 8.84
C ILE A 109 11.67 15.28 7.76
N ILE A 110 10.59 15.95 7.35
CA ILE A 110 9.71 15.48 6.28
C ILE A 110 10.50 15.38 4.97
N HIS A 111 11.27 16.42 4.62
CA HIS A 111 12.13 16.44 3.45
C HIS A 111 13.20 15.33 3.48
N GLU A 112 13.85 15.12 4.63
CA GLU A 112 14.87 14.06 4.77
C GLU A 112 14.27 12.67 4.54
N ASN A 113 13.05 12.42 5.04
CA ASN A 113 12.32 11.18 4.81
C ASN A 113 11.95 10.96 3.35
N VAL A 114 11.44 11.98 2.67
CA VAL A 114 11.09 11.90 1.25
C VAL A 114 12.33 11.59 0.41
N ARG A 115 13.43 12.31 0.65
CA ARG A 115 14.69 12.10 -0.05
C ARG A 115 15.23 10.68 0.19
N TRP A 116 15.15 10.19 1.43
CA TRP A 116 15.53 8.82 1.77
C TRP A 116 14.68 7.80 1.01
N GLN A 117 13.35 7.94 1.00
CA GLN A 117 12.44 7.03 0.29
C GLN A 117 12.67 6.99 -1.22
N GLN A 118 13.09 8.11 -1.82
CA GLN A 118 13.46 8.17 -3.24
C GLN A 118 14.80 7.48 -3.51
N LEU A 119 15.82 7.77 -2.69
CA LEU A 119 17.20 7.32 -2.94
C LEU A 119 17.46 5.87 -2.53
N TYR A 120 16.80 5.35 -1.48
CA TYR A 120 17.11 4.00 -0.97
C TYR A 120 16.86 2.91 -2.02
N ARG A 121 15.88 3.10 -2.91
CA ARG A 121 15.52 2.20 -4.01
C ARG A 121 16.20 2.55 -5.33
N HIS A 122 16.92 3.67 -5.40
CA HIS A 122 17.45 4.19 -6.65
C HIS A 122 18.84 3.60 -6.95
N VAL A 123 18.97 3.00 -8.14
CA VAL A 123 20.23 2.49 -8.68
C VAL A 123 20.41 3.09 -10.07
N SER A 124 21.52 3.82 -10.27
CA SER A 124 21.86 4.35 -11.59
C SER A 124 22.61 3.31 -12.41
N TYR A 125 22.07 3.01 -13.59
CA TYR A 125 22.68 2.12 -14.57
C TYR A 125 23.47 2.86 -15.66
N ALA A 126 23.55 4.19 -15.59
CA ALA A 126 24.29 4.99 -16.55
C ALA A 126 25.78 4.61 -16.53
N ASN A 127 26.30 4.16 -17.67
CA ASN A 127 27.70 3.80 -17.82
C ASN A 127 28.31 4.50 -19.03
N THR A 128 29.55 4.91 -18.87
CA THR A 128 30.36 5.44 -19.97
C THR A 128 31.60 4.59 -20.16
N LYS A 129 32.01 4.43 -21.42
CA LYS A 129 33.22 3.67 -21.73
C LYS A 129 34.45 4.54 -21.45
N MET A 130 35.29 4.08 -20.55
CA MET A 130 36.62 4.65 -20.37
C MET A 130 37.52 4.31 -21.56
N ARG A 131 38.65 5.02 -21.67
CA ARG A 131 39.61 4.83 -22.79
C ARG A 131 40.08 3.38 -22.99
N TYR A 132 40.08 2.56 -21.94
CA TYR A 132 40.49 1.15 -22.02
C TYR A 132 39.35 0.22 -22.43
N GLU A 133 38.09 0.60 -22.21
CA GLU A 133 36.88 -0.16 -22.57
C GLU A 133 36.42 0.11 -24.01
N VAL A 134 36.77 1.27 -24.59
CA VAL A 134 36.54 1.57 -26.02
C VAL A 134 37.35 0.60 -26.89
N ARG A 135 36.86 0.17 -28.07
CA ARG A 135 37.56 -0.78 -28.98
C ARG A 135 38.74 -0.13 -29.73
N GLY A 136 39.77 -0.88 -30.18
CA GLY A 136 40.91 -0.36 -31.01
C GLY A 136 42.22 -0.02 -30.27
N GLY A 137 42.86 1.12 -30.51
CA GLY A 137 43.78 1.77 -29.54
C GLY A 137 45.10 1.14 -29.09
N GLY A 138 45.48 -0.05 -29.58
CA GLY A 138 46.68 -0.78 -29.11
C GLY A 138 48.01 -0.32 -29.73
N LYS A 139 48.00 0.28 -30.92
CA LYS A 139 49.19 0.82 -31.59
C LYS A 139 49.27 2.34 -31.41
N LYS A 140 50.48 2.84 -31.17
CA LYS A 140 50.75 4.29 -31.13
C LYS A 140 50.45 4.90 -32.51
N PRO A 141 49.65 5.98 -32.61
CA PRO A 141 49.24 6.53 -33.92
C PRO A 141 50.41 6.99 -34.80
N ARG A 142 51.48 7.51 -34.16
CA ARG A 142 52.71 7.96 -34.83
C ARG A 142 53.87 8.08 -33.85
N GLN A 143 55.08 8.22 -34.41
CA GLN A 143 56.31 8.40 -33.64
C GLN A 143 56.30 9.69 -32.80
N GLN A 144 57.04 9.68 -31.70
CA GLN A 144 57.05 10.78 -30.72
C GLN A 144 57.61 12.09 -31.27
N LYS A 145 58.57 12.00 -32.20
CA LYS A 145 59.27 13.10 -32.87
C LYS A 145 59.27 12.85 -34.38
N GLY A 146 59.59 13.86 -35.19
CA GLY A 146 59.70 13.76 -36.66
C GLY A 146 58.40 13.94 -37.44
N SER A 147 57.22 13.86 -36.82
CA SER A 147 55.92 13.93 -37.52
C SER A 147 55.29 15.33 -37.64
N GLY A 148 55.88 16.37 -37.04
CA GLY A 148 55.36 17.75 -37.09
C GLY A 148 53.99 18.00 -36.43
N ARG A 149 53.40 17.00 -35.77
CA ARG A 149 52.05 17.08 -35.17
C ARG A 149 52.11 16.83 -33.64
N SER A 150 51.04 17.11 -32.89
CA SER A 150 50.91 16.94 -31.41
C SER A 150 51.34 15.57 -30.84
N ARG A 151 51.70 15.39 -29.57
CA ARG A 151 52.09 14.03 -29.10
C ARG A 151 50.88 13.22 -28.66
N HIS A 152 50.67 12.02 -29.23
CA HIS A 152 49.58 11.12 -28.82
C HIS A 152 50.04 9.69 -28.63
N GLY A 153 49.55 9.05 -27.55
CA GLY A 153 49.86 7.66 -27.20
C GLY A 153 48.85 6.65 -27.75
N SER A 154 47.57 7.02 -27.88
CA SER A 154 46.50 6.13 -28.35
C SER A 154 45.38 6.94 -29.01
N ILE A 155 44.70 6.36 -30.00
CA ILE A 155 43.52 6.94 -30.64
C ILE A 155 42.27 6.93 -29.75
N ARG A 156 42.25 6.15 -28.67
CA ARG A 156 41.11 6.07 -27.72
C ARG A 156 41.17 7.13 -26.63
N SER A 157 42.13 8.05 -26.70
CA SER A 157 42.25 9.13 -25.72
C SER A 157 41.01 10.03 -25.79
N PRO A 158 40.54 10.58 -24.65
CA PRO A 158 39.39 11.49 -24.61
C PRO A 158 39.48 12.72 -25.52
N ILE A 159 40.72 13.11 -25.88
CA ILE A 159 40.99 14.24 -26.79
C ILE A 159 40.57 13.90 -28.24
N TRP A 160 40.52 12.60 -28.57
CA TRP A 160 40.16 12.13 -29.91
C TRP A 160 38.64 11.95 -30.04
N ARG A 161 38.11 12.21 -31.24
CA ARG A 161 36.73 11.88 -31.58
C ARG A 161 36.51 10.37 -31.47
N GLY A 162 35.49 9.95 -30.72
CA GLY A 162 35.22 8.53 -30.43
C GLY A 162 36.16 7.92 -29.39
N GLY A 163 36.97 8.74 -28.70
CA GLY A 163 37.73 8.35 -27.53
C GLY A 163 36.84 8.07 -26.31
N GLY A 164 37.44 7.51 -25.25
CA GLY A 164 36.72 7.26 -24.00
C GLY A 164 36.46 8.53 -23.20
N ILE A 165 35.44 8.51 -22.35
CA ILE A 165 35.08 9.61 -21.45
C ILE A 165 35.94 9.51 -20.16
N VAL A 166 36.49 10.63 -19.67
CA VAL A 166 37.32 10.65 -18.44
C VAL A 166 36.46 10.61 -17.19
N HIS A 167 35.57 11.61 -17.04
CA HIS A 167 34.69 11.76 -15.89
C HIS A 167 33.25 11.56 -16.36
N GLY A 168 32.87 10.30 -16.52
CA GLY A 168 31.50 9.92 -16.83
C GLY A 168 30.92 9.02 -15.75
N PRO A 169 29.60 8.80 -15.76
CA PRO A 169 28.96 7.92 -14.80
C PRO A 169 29.51 6.49 -14.93
N ARG A 170 29.67 5.84 -13.77
CA ARG A 170 30.04 4.44 -13.63
C ARG A 170 28.86 3.69 -13.03
N SER A 171 28.60 2.52 -13.59
CA SER A 171 27.44 1.69 -13.24
C SER A 171 27.90 0.30 -12.79
N PRO A 172 27.17 -0.34 -11.88
CA PRO A 172 26.00 0.19 -11.17
C PRO A 172 26.40 1.08 -9.98
N THR A 173 25.79 2.25 -9.84
CA THR A 173 25.97 3.13 -8.66
C THR A 173 24.70 3.16 -7.81
N PRO A 174 24.69 2.47 -6.65
CA PRO A 174 23.57 2.52 -5.71
C PRO A 174 23.62 3.80 -4.87
N TYR A 175 22.46 4.38 -4.61
CA TYR A 175 22.30 5.57 -3.73
C TYR A 175 21.75 5.18 -2.34
N PHE A 176 21.92 3.92 -1.97
CA PHE A 176 21.35 3.36 -0.74
C PHE A 176 22.00 3.96 0.52
N TYR A 177 21.15 4.44 1.42
CA TYR A 177 21.51 4.72 2.81
C TYR A 177 20.28 4.49 3.70
N MET A 178 20.52 4.17 4.98
CA MET A 178 19.44 3.98 5.96
C MET A 178 19.31 5.21 6.85
N LEU A 179 18.11 5.79 6.85
CA LEU A 179 17.79 6.89 7.76
C LEU A 179 17.54 6.36 9.18
N GLY A 180 18.00 7.13 10.18
CA GLY A 180 17.80 6.80 11.60
C GLY A 180 16.34 6.50 11.92
N PHE A 181 16.08 5.49 12.75
CA PHE A 181 14.71 5.03 13.05
C PHE A 181 13.83 6.14 13.63
N ASN A 182 14.34 6.90 14.60
CA ASN A 182 13.59 8.00 15.22
C ASN A 182 13.33 9.14 14.23
N THR A 183 14.23 9.40 13.30
CA THR A 183 14.02 10.40 12.23
C THR A 183 12.91 9.96 11.28
N ARG A 184 12.82 8.65 10.97
CA ARG A 184 11.71 8.09 10.18
C ARG A 184 10.38 8.21 10.88
N LEU A 185 10.35 7.82 12.16
CA LEU A 185 9.16 7.89 13.00
C LEU A 185 8.68 9.35 13.17
N ASN A 186 9.59 10.28 13.45
CA ASN A 186 9.26 11.70 13.59
C ASN A 186 8.78 12.30 12.26
N GLY A 187 9.25 11.82 11.12
CA GLY A 187 8.74 12.21 9.80
C GLY A 187 7.27 11.84 9.63
N LEU A 188 6.89 10.61 9.99
CA LEU A 188 5.49 10.18 9.96
C LEU A 188 4.60 11.04 10.87
N ARG A 189 4.98 11.22 12.14
CA ARG A 189 4.25 12.06 13.11
C ARG A 189 4.11 13.50 12.64
N SER A 190 5.21 14.09 12.15
CA SER A 190 5.21 15.48 11.66
C SER A 190 4.28 15.64 10.45
N THR A 191 4.23 14.64 9.57
CA THR A 191 3.37 14.68 8.38
C THR A 191 1.89 14.51 8.75
N LEU A 192 1.56 13.59 9.65
CA LEU A 192 0.19 13.43 10.17
C LEU A 192 -0.29 14.70 10.89
N SER A 193 0.58 15.28 11.72
CA SER A 193 0.28 16.55 12.41
C SER A 193 0.11 17.71 11.43
N ALA A 194 0.91 17.75 10.35
CA ALA A 194 0.77 18.76 9.30
C ALA A 194 -0.55 18.62 8.54
N LYS A 195 -0.93 17.39 8.14
CA LYS A 195 -2.20 17.11 7.46
C LYS A 195 -3.40 17.49 8.31
N LEU A 196 -3.36 17.18 9.60
CA LEU A 196 -4.41 17.62 10.53
C LEU A 196 -4.46 19.14 10.67
N ALA A 197 -3.31 19.81 10.79
CA ALA A 197 -3.26 21.27 10.94
C ALA A 197 -3.67 22.03 9.66
N GLN A 198 -3.69 21.36 8.51
CA GLN A 198 -4.13 21.88 7.22
C GLN A 198 -5.59 21.56 6.89
N ASP A 199 -6.30 20.86 7.79
CA ASP A 199 -7.66 20.33 7.57
C ASP A 199 -7.75 19.30 6.42
N ASP A 200 -6.63 18.72 6.00
CA ASP A 200 -6.53 17.70 4.94
C ASP A 200 -6.75 16.25 5.46
N LEU A 201 -6.84 16.08 6.78
CA LEU A 201 -7.01 14.78 7.43
C LEU A 201 -8.47 14.57 7.81
N HIS A 202 -9.11 13.56 7.20
CA HIS A 202 -10.48 13.17 7.52
C HIS A 202 -10.51 11.79 8.16
N ILE A 203 -11.39 11.63 9.15
CA ILE A 203 -11.61 10.35 9.82
C ILE A 203 -13.00 9.86 9.43
N VAL A 204 -13.06 8.58 9.11
CA VAL A 204 -14.24 7.88 8.65
C VAL A 204 -14.50 6.68 9.56
N ASP A 205 -15.76 6.30 9.74
CA ASP A 205 -16.13 5.07 10.47
C ASP A 205 -15.62 3.82 9.74
N SER A 206 -16.18 3.52 8.56
CA SER A 206 -15.76 2.44 7.66
C SER A 206 -15.62 2.90 6.21
N LEU A 207 -14.84 2.17 5.40
CA LEU A 207 -14.70 2.42 3.95
C LEU A 207 -15.76 1.70 3.11
N ASP A 208 -16.89 1.33 3.72
CA ASP A 208 -17.96 0.67 3.00
C ASP A 208 -18.74 1.72 2.19
N ILE A 209 -18.91 1.45 0.90
CA ILE A 209 -19.64 2.30 -0.05
C ILE A 209 -20.85 1.49 -0.55
N PRO A 210 -22.03 2.10 -0.73
CA PRO A 210 -23.23 1.38 -1.17
C PRO A 210 -23.13 0.82 -2.59
N THR A 211 -22.35 1.45 -3.46
CA THR A 211 -22.24 1.11 -4.89
C THR A 211 -20.77 0.96 -5.28
N ASP A 212 -20.50 0.08 -6.25
CA ASP A 212 -19.19 -0.15 -6.87
C ASP A 212 -18.85 0.88 -7.96
N ASP A 213 -19.78 1.78 -8.27
CA ASP A 213 -19.66 2.77 -9.32
C ASP A 213 -18.57 3.82 -9.00
N PRO A 214 -17.59 4.02 -9.89
CA PRO A 214 -16.53 5.02 -9.69
C PRO A 214 -17.09 6.45 -9.61
N SER A 215 -18.16 6.74 -10.36
CA SER A 215 -18.80 8.05 -10.38
C SER A 215 -19.39 8.46 -9.02
N TYR A 216 -19.76 7.48 -8.18
CA TYR A 216 -20.24 7.77 -6.82
C TYR A 216 -19.11 8.35 -5.96
N LEU A 217 -17.92 7.76 -6.04
CA LEU A 217 -16.75 8.20 -5.28
C LEU A 217 -16.27 9.57 -5.72
N GLU A 218 -16.26 9.84 -7.03
CA GLU A 218 -15.93 11.17 -7.57
C GLU A 218 -16.87 12.26 -7.04
N LYS A 219 -18.20 12.02 -7.10
CA LYS A 219 -19.19 12.96 -6.56
C LYS A 219 -19.02 13.16 -5.05
N LEU A 220 -18.76 12.10 -4.30
CA LEU A 220 -18.51 12.18 -2.86
C LEU A 220 -17.30 13.06 -2.54
N VAL A 221 -16.20 12.89 -3.27
CA VAL A 221 -14.97 13.67 -3.10
C VAL A 221 -15.18 15.14 -3.48
N GLU A 222 -15.92 15.41 -4.56
CA GLU A 222 -16.24 16.76 -5.03
C GLU A 222 -17.13 17.52 -4.05
N GLU A 223 -18.24 16.91 -3.60
CA GLU A 223 -19.20 17.52 -2.67
C GLU A 223 -18.56 17.84 -1.32
N ARG A 224 -17.64 16.99 -0.84
CA ARG A 224 -16.93 17.19 0.43
C ARG A 224 -15.70 18.08 0.32
N GLY A 225 -15.30 18.45 -0.89
CA GLY A 225 -14.13 19.31 -1.12
C GLY A 225 -12.80 18.65 -0.75
N TRP A 226 -12.68 17.33 -0.85
CA TRP A 226 -11.45 16.60 -0.50
C TRP A 226 -10.31 16.77 -1.51
N GLY A 227 -10.50 17.58 -2.55
CA GLY A 227 -9.50 17.86 -3.57
C GLY A 227 -9.28 16.69 -4.56
N PRO A 228 -8.34 16.86 -5.51
CA PRO A 228 -8.24 15.98 -6.67
C PRO A 228 -7.53 14.65 -6.41
N ALA A 229 -6.90 14.45 -5.26
CA ALA A 229 -6.17 13.21 -4.96
C ALA A 229 -6.34 12.83 -3.50
N VAL A 230 -6.89 11.65 -3.27
CA VAL A 230 -7.29 11.16 -1.95
C VAL A 230 -6.57 9.85 -1.66
N LEU A 231 -6.03 9.73 -0.45
CA LEU A 231 -5.45 8.49 0.06
C LEU A 231 -6.34 7.90 1.15
N PHE A 232 -6.92 6.74 0.88
CA PHE A 232 -7.72 5.96 1.82
C PHE A 232 -6.84 4.94 2.53
N VAL A 233 -6.94 4.89 3.87
CA VAL A 233 -6.15 3.98 4.69
C VAL A 233 -7.02 3.19 5.65
N ASP A 234 -6.88 1.87 5.62
CA ASP A 234 -7.54 0.95 6.54
C ASP A 234 -6.56 -0.08 7.14
N VAL A 235 -7.00 -0.83 8.16
CA VAL A 235 -6.19 -1.83 8.86
C VAL A 235 -6.01 -3.09 8.02
N ASN A 236 -7.05 -3.52 7.31
CA ASN A 236 -7.09 -4.82 6.64
C ASN A 236 -6.36 -4.78 5.29
N ASP A 237 -5.80 -5.92 4.89
CA ASP A 237 -5.27 -6.09 3.53
C ASP A 237 -6.38 -6.26 2.49
N ILE A 238 -7.46 -6.91 2.92
CA ILE A 238 -8.64 -7.13 2.10
C ILE A 238 -9.60 -5.99 2.39
N MET A 239 -9.64 -5.04 1.47
CA MET A 239 -10.58 -3.91 1.48
C MET A 239 -11.96 -4.35 0.98
N PRO A 240 -13.04 -3.62 1.31
CA PRO A 240 -14.36 -3.91 0.77
C PRO A 240 -14.35 -3.84 -0.77
N LEU A 241 -15.18 -4.68 -1.40
CA LEU A 241 -15.19 -4.84 -2.86
C LEU A 241 -15.51 -3.51 -3.56
N ASN A 242 -16.53 -2.81 -3.06
CA ASN A 242 -17.09 -1.62 -3.70
C ASN A 242 -16.06 -0.48 -3.79
N ILE A 243 -15.37 -0.16 -2.68
CA ILE A 243 -14.31 0.86 -2.68
C ILE A 243 -13.14 0.46 -3.58
N THR A 244 -12.80 -0.83 -3.61
CA THR A 244 -11.68 -1.34 -4.42
C THR A 244 -11.97 -1.18 -5.91
N MET A 245 -13.17 -1.55 -6.36
CA MET A 245 -13.60 -1.39 -7.76
C MET A 245 -13.73 0.09 -8.16
N ALA A 246 -14.31 0.92 -7.28
CA ALA A 246 -14.47 2.34 -7.52
C ALA A 246 -13.12 3.08 -7.61
N SER A 247 -12.16 2.75 -6.73
CA SER A 247 -10.84 3.40 -6.71
C SER A 247 -9.91 2.95 -7.84
N ASP A 248 -9.93 1.67 -8.25
CA ASP A 248 -9.06 1.15 -9.32
C ASP A 248 -9.29 1.85 -10.67
N SER A 249 -10.51 2.35 -10.88
CA SER A 249 -10.87 3.14 -12.07
C SER A 249 -10.10 4.47 -12.17
N TYR A 250 -9.62 5.04 -11.06
CA TYR A 250 -8.96 6.34 -11.01
C TYR A 250 -7.55 6.27 -10.40
N GLY A 251 -6.52 6.69 -11.14
CA GLY A 251 -5.14 6.65 -10.64
C GLY A 251 -4.79 7.63 -9.51
N HIS A 252 -5.68 8.55 -9.15
CA HIS A 252 -5.48 9.56 -8.09
C HIS A 252 -6.22 9.25 -6.78
N TYR A 253 -7.06 8.20 -6.76
CA TYR A 253 -7.64 7.63 -5.55
C TYR A 253 -6.90 6.35 -5.23
N ASN A 254 -6.19 6.32 -4.11
CA ASN A 254 -5.38 5.16 -3.74
C ASN A 254 -5.84 4.59 -2.41
N LEU A 255 -5.93 3.26 -2.36
CA LEU A 255 -6.15 2.49 -1.13
C LEU A 255 -4.80 1.99 -0.61
N MET A 256 -4.60 2.01 0.71
CA MET A 256 -3.39 1.49 1.34
C MET A 256 -3.67 0.93 2.73
N PRO A 257 -3.06 -0.20 3.11
CA PRO A 257 -3.15 -0.65 4.49
C PRO A 257 -2.24 0.18 5.42
N VAL A 258 -2.58 0.24 6.71
CA VAL A 258 -1.85 1.02 7.73
C VAL A 258 -0.35 0.75 7.75
N TYR A 259 0.09 -0.51 7.57
CA TYR A 259 1.52 -0.84 7.61
C TYR A 259 2.29 -0.32 6.39
N GLY A 260 1.61 -0.02 5.27
CA GLY A 260 2.20 0.57 4.07
C GLY A 260 2.34 2.08 4.13
N LEU A 261 1.77 2.74 5.15
CA LEU A 261 1.71 4.19 5.27
C LEU A 261 3.12 4.80 5.28
N ASN A 262 3.32 5.79 4.41
CA ASN A 262 4.62 6.38 4.19
C ASN A 262 4.52 7.90 3.91
N VAL A 263 5.56 8.65 4.29
CA VAL A 263 5.61 10.11 4.14
C VAL A 263 5.41 10.57 2.70
N TYR A 264 6.04 9.93 1.72
CA TYR A 264 5.92 10.28 0.31
C TYR A 264 4.48 10.20 -0.21
N SER A 265 3.77 9.11 0.07
CA SER A 265 2.38 8.92 -0.32
C SER A 265 1.47 9.92 0.37
N MET A 266 1.68 10.22 1.66
CA MET A 266 0.87 11.24 2.35
C MET A 266 1.03 12.63 1.74
N LEU A 267 2.22 12.98 1.25
CA LEU A 267 2.46 14.26 0.58
C LEU A 267 2.02 14.29 -0.88
N LYS A 268 2.03 13.14 -1.57
CA LYS A 268 1.56 13.03 -2.96
C LYS A 268 0.06 13.30 -3.08
N HIS A 269 -0.72 12.95 -2.06
CA HIS A 269 -2.17 13.15 -2.03
C HIS A 269 -2.51 14.43 -1.26
N HIS A 270 -3.60 15.08 -1.69
CA HIS A 270 -4.11 16.28 -1.03
C HIS A 270 -4.78 15.92 0.28
N THR A 271 -5.68 14.95 0.26
CA THR A 271 -6.37 14.51 1.47
C THR A 271 -5.99 13.10 1.87
N LEU A 272 -6.05 12.89 3.17
CA LEU A 272 -5.77 11.62 3.82
C LEU A 272 -7.00 11.21 4.62
N VAL A 273 -7.56 10.05 4.29
CA VAL A 273 -8.76 9.50 4.90
C VAL A 273 -8.37 8.25 5.70
N LEU A 274 -8.59 8.27 7.00
CA LEU A 274 -8.32 7.15 7.91
C LEU A 274 -9.63 6.55 8.43
N THR A 275 -9.73 5.23 8.48
CA THR A 275 -10.77 4.57 9.28
C THR A 275 -10.50 4.73 10.78
N LEU A 276 -11.54 4.62 11.61
CA LEU A 276 -11.39 4.60 13.07
C LEU A 276 -10.40 3.52 13.52
N ALA A 277 -10.54 2.31 12.97
CA ALA A 277 -9.63 1.21 13.24
C ALA A 277 -8.18 1.53 12.82
N ALA A 278 -7.98 2.22 11.70
CA ALA A 278 -6.66 2.62 11.24
C ALA A 278 -5.99 3.63 12.18
N VAL A 279 -6.75 4.60 12.69
CA VAL A 279 -6.27 5.58 13.67
C VAL A 279 -5.77 4.88 14.93
N GLU A 280 -6.56 3.96 15.49
CA GLU A 280 -6.18 3.22 16.70
C GLU A 280 -4.89 2.42 16.48
N ARG A 281 -4.81 1.72 15.35
CA ARG A 281 -3.64 0.91 15.02
C ARG A 281 -2.39 1.75 14.80
N LEU A 282 -2.52 2.92 14.17
CA LEU A 282 -1.42 3.86 13.96
C LEU A 282 -0.90 4.41 15.29
N GLU A 283 -1.80 4.83 16.17
CA GLU A 283 -1.44 5.38 17.48
C GLU A 283 -0.75 4.33 18.36
N GLU A 284 -1.30 3.13 18.44
CA GLU A 284 -0.71 2.02 19.19
C GLU A 284 0.74 1.79 18.75
N ARG A 285 0.99 1.71 17.45
CA ARG A 285 2.32 1.44 16.88
C ARG A 285 3.29 2.60 17.10
N LEU A 286 2.86 3.82 16.86
CA LEU A 286 3.73 5.00 17.00
C LEU A 286 4.08 5.24 18.48
N LEU A 287 3.11 5.13 19.38
CA LEU A 287 3.33 5.30 20.82
C LEU A 287 4.21 4.19 21.40
N PHE A 288 4.01 2.95 20.96
CA PHE A 288 4.89 1.84 21.34
C PHE A 288 6.35 2.15 21.01
N HIS A 289 6.62 2.66 19.80
CA HIS A 289 8.00 2.94 19.37
C HIS A 289 8.60 4.21 20.01
N LEU A 290 7.78 5.20 20.38
CA LEU A 290 8.24 6.38 21.13
C LEU A 290 8.64 6.04 22.56
N ASN A 291 7.83 5.21 23.24
CA ASN A 291 8.00 4.88 24.65
C ASN A 291 8.77 3.56 24.85
N ARG A 292 9.48 3.11 23.81
CA ARG A 292 10.22 1.85 23.82
C ARG A 292 11.47 1.94 24.68
N ASN A 293 11.49 1.23 25.82
CA ASN A 293 12.65 1.21 26.74
C ASN A 293 13.76 0.23 26.34
N ASP A 294 13.43 -0.79 25.53
CA ASP A 294 14.36 -1.84 25.07
C ASP A 294 15.03 -1.49 23.73
N ALA A 295 15.02 -0.22 23.31
CA ALA A 295 15.60 0.21 22.05
C ALA A 295 17.10 -0.16 21.94
N ALA A 296 17.85 -0.02 23.04
CA ALA A 296 19.27 -0.37 23.08
C ALA A 296 19.50 -1.87 22.85
N SER A 297 18.71 -2.75 23.47
CA SER A 297 18.78 -4.20 23.29
C SER A 297 18.28 -4.63 21.91
N ALA A 298 17.20 -4.03 21.41
CA ALA A 298 16.62 -4.34 20.11
C ALA A 298 17.52 -3.92 18.93
N CYS A 299 18.31 -2.85 19.10
CA CYS A 299 19.28 -2.40 18.11
C CYS A 299 20.63 -3.13 18.20
N GLN A 300 20.81 -4.07 19.14
CA GLN A 300 22.03 -4.89 19.15
C GLN A 300 22.09 -5.73 17.88
N LYS A 301 23.31 -5.93 17.36
CA LYS A 301 23.52 -6.85 16.25
C LYS A 301 23.04 -8.22 16.68
N TYR A 302 22.11 -8.80 15.93
CA TYR A 302 21.66 -10.16 16.14
C TYR A 302 22.87 -11.09 16.08
N LYS A 303 23.19 -11.73 17.20
CA LYS A 303 24.20 -12.78 17.27
C LYS A 303 23.44 -14.09 17.16
N LEU A 304 23.76 -14.91 16.16
CA LEU A 304 23.40 -16.32 16.20
C LEU A 304 24.21 -16.94 17.35
N ASP A 305 23.54 -17.58 18.29
CA ASP A 305 24.22 -18.40 19.29
C ASP A 305 24.94 -19.53 18.55
N SER A 306 26.25 -19.39 18.38
CA SER A 306 27.10 -20.43 17.84
C SER A 306 27.32 -21.47 18.94
N TYR A 307 26.43 -22.47 18.99
CA TYR A 307 26.66 -23.73 19.70
C TYR A 307 27.48 -24.68 18.85
#